data_AF-A0A5N1J9N4-F1
#
_entry.id   AF-A0A5N1J9N4-F1
#
_cell.length_a   1.000
_cell.length_b   1.000
_cell.length_c   1.000
_cell.angle_alpha   90.00
_cell.angle_beta   90.00
_cell.angle_gamma   90.00
#
_symmetry.space_group_name_H-M   'P 1'
#
loop_
_entity.id
_entity.type
_entity.pdbx_description
1 polymer ?
#
loop_
_entity_poly.entity_id
_entity_poly.type
_entity_poly.pdbx_seq_one_letter_code
_entity_poly.pdbx_strand_id
1 'polypeptide(L)'
;MTFEEQLNNNSTVPDFPTFSPEPLPDWLSDDNLLRDEAALLGLSHAPLEEKTSLIRLYFKQQTIQLEREREELGEKIGELNLGIEHMTNRIEELRQKITRLEAAKPDGEPHFLKTVTGLIACLGLLIGTYFLILETLKLHFGENRLISLGVALAGFLGLYHRTTMATAPTTPFSVRQLLTDAGLPFATSFFVFIYAYQTQSALSALGIFLFLFFLFLSVGKLIPGLLTALQNDFRYRNQEKNLKNEQKPKTVAWENEINLLTIRVDAIRVQKWQLLTPLNRVESELSHTNTRRDLLIQLFENEFNLARSLRDRLSEHQIRAIVASE
;
A
#
# COMPACT_ATOMS: atom_id res chain seq x y z
N MET A 1 28.64 -12.17 2.57
CA MET A 1 27.90 -13.36 3.00
C MET A 1 27.12 -13.87 1.81
N THR A 2 27.61 -14.95 1.23
CA THR A 2 27.06 -15.59 0.04
C THR A 2 25.84 -16.44 0.42
N PHE A 3 24.91 -16.61 -0.52
CA PHE A 3 23.65 -17.35 -0.35
C PHE A 3 23.87 -18.82 0.11
N GLU A 4 25.03 -19.39 -0.22
CA GLU A 4 25.44 -20.72 0.23
C GLU A 4 25.83 -20.79 1.72
N GLU A 5 26.32 -19.69 2.30
CA GLU A 5 26.73 -19.63 3.70
C GLU A 5 25.52 -19.63 4.67
N GLN A 6 24.35 -19.19 4.20
CA GLN A 6 23.09 -19.23 4.98
C GLN A 6 22.35 -20.57 4.87
N LEU A 7 22.58 -21.34 3.80
CA LEU A 7 22.00 -22.68 3.64
C LEU A 7 22.72 -23.76 4.46
N ASN A 8 23.97 -23.50 4.85
CA ASN A 8 24.84 -24.52 5.45
C ASN A 8 24.94 -24.47 6.99
N ASN A 9 24.22 -23.55 7.66
CA ASN A 9 24.45 -23.29 9.08
C ASN A 9 23.29 -23.65 10.03
N ASN A 10 22.34 -24.52 9.66
CA ASN A 10 21.31 -24.96 10.62
C ASN A 10 20.59 -26.27 10.22
N SER A 11 21.36 -27.29 9.83
CA SER A 11 20.85 -28.67 9.73
C SER A 11 21.43 -29.56 10.82
N THR A 12 21.51 -29.07 12.05
CA THR A 12 21.49 -29.98 13.21
C THR A 12 20.06 -30.41 13.40
N VAL A 13 19.70 -31.52 12.75
CA VAL A 13 18.59 -32.36 13.20
C VAL A 13 18.79 -32.55 14.70
N PRO A 14 17.83 -32.18 15.57
CA PRO A 14 17.95 -32.47 16.98
C PRO A 14 18.09 -33.99 17.12
N ASP A 15 19.21 -34.44 17.66
CA ASP A 15 19.38 -35.83 18.08
C ASP A 15 18.42 -36.04 19.25
N PHE A 16 17.19 -36.45 18.93
CA PHE A 16 16.22 -36.83 19.93
C PHE A 16 16.71 -38.12 20.59
N PRO A 17 16.76 -38.19 21.93
CA PRO A 17 17.00 -39.47 22.60
C PRO A 17 15.89 -40.43 22.17
N THR A 18 16.27 -41.56 21.59
CA THR A 18 15.37 -42.66 21.22
C THR A 18 14.75 -43.21 22.50
N PHE A 19 13.65 -42.62 22.96
CA PHE A 19 12.87 -43.15 24.07
C PHE A 19 12.20 -44.42 23.57
N SER A 20 12.66 -45.58 24.04
CA SER A 20 11.99 -46.83 23.79
C SER A 20 10.68 -46.79 24.60
N PRO A 21 9.50 -46.81 23.95
CA PRO A 21 8.25 -46.84 24.68
C PRO A 21 8.28 -48.08 25.59
N GLU A 22 7.99 -47.88 26.87
CA GLU A 22 7.85 -48.98 27.81
C GLU A 22 6.84 -49.98 27.21
N PRO A 23 7.21 -51.27 27.09
CA PRO A 23 6.37 -52.24 26.43
C PRO A 23 5.00 -52.27 27.11
N LEU A 24 3.95 -52.41 26.30
CA LEU A 24 2.60 -52.59 26.82
C LEU A 24 2.61 -53.77 27.81
N PRO A 25 1.96 -53.65 28.97
CA PRO A 25 1.80 -54.77 29.89
C PRO A 25 1.23 -55.99 29.18
N ASP A 26 1.63 -57.20 29.57
CA ASP A 26 1.26 -58.44 28.86
C ASP A 26 -0.26 -58.60 28.71
N TRP A 27 -1.03 -58.25 29.75
CA TRP A 27 -2.51 -58.30 29.74
C TRP A 27 -3.17 -57.29 28.79
N LEU A 28 -2.46 -56.25 28.35
CA LEU A 28 -2.94 -55.25 27.40
C LEU A 28 -2.37 -55.48 25.98
N SER A 29 -1.32 -56.29 25.88
CA SER A 29 -0.66 -56.65 24.63
C SER A 29 -1.38 -57.77 23.89
N ASP A 30 -1.98 -58.72 24.62
CA ASP A 30 -2.74 -59.84 24.08
C ASP A 30 -4.26 -59.60 24.24
N ASP A 31 -4.98 -59.62 23.13
CA ASP A 31 -6.43 -59.47 23.10
C ASP A 31 -7.13 -60.54 23.95
N ASN A 32 -6.62 -61.78 24.01
CA ASN A 32 -7.24 -62.84 24.80
C ASN A 32 -7.09 -62.55 26.30
N LEU A 33 -5.88 -62.18 26.75
CA LEU A 33 -5.65 -61.81 28.14
C LEU A 33 -6.45 -60.57 28.55
N LEU A 34 -6.64 -59.62 27.62
CA LEU A 34 -7.47 -58.44 27.86
C LEU A 34 -8.96 -58.82 28.05
N ARG A 35 -9.46 -59.78 27.26
CA ARG A 35 -10.83 -60.30 27.39
C ARG A 35 -10.99 -61.10 28.68
N ASP A 36 -10.01 -61.92 29.05
CA ASP A 36 -10.03 -62.71 30.28
C ASP A 36 -10.04 -61.79 31.52
N GLU A 37 -9.18 -60.77 31.52
CA GLU A 37 -9.16 -59.72 32.55
C GLU A 37 -10.51 -58.98 32.61
N ALA A 38 -11.11 -58.66 31.46
CA ALA A 38 -12.43 -58.03 31.40
C ALA A 38 -13.54 -58.94 31.97
N ALA A 39 -13.50 -60.23 31.66
CA ALA A 39 -14.45 -61.22 32.13
C ALA A 39 -14.34 -61.42 33.65
N LEU A 40 -13.12 -61.58 34.16
CA LEU A 40 -12.82 -61.68 35.60
C LEU A 40 -13.31 -60.43 36.34
N LEU A 41 -13.01 -59.24 35.81
CA LEU A 41 -13.47 -57.99 36.39
C LEU A 41 -15.01 -57.88 36.38
N GLY A 42 -15.67 -58.33 35.30
CA GLY A 42 -17.14 -58.33 35.17
C GLY A 42 -17.84 -59.31 36.11
N LEU A 43 -17.21 -60.45 36.41
CA LEU A 43 -17.64 -61.39 37.44
C LEU A 43 -17.39 -60.84 38.85
N SER A 44 -16.40 -59.98 39.03
CA SER A 44 -16.12 -59.26 40.27
C SER A 44 -17.08 -58.09 40.52
N HIS A 45 -17.08 -57.51 41.73
CA HIS A 45 -17.85 -56.30 42.05
C HIS A 45 -17.10 -54.99 41.73
N ALA A 46 -15.98 -55.06 41.00
CA ALA A 46 -15.15 -53.89 40.70
C ALA A 46 -15.79 -52.96 39.64
N PRO A 47 -15.49 -51.65 39.69
CA PRO A 47 -15.95 -50.69 38.70
C PRO A 47 -15.16 -50.79 37.38
N LEU A 48 -15.87 -50.64 36.25
CA LEU A 48 -15.31 -50.67 34.89
C LEU A 48 -14.35 -49.49 34.63
N GLU A 49 -14.65 -48.35 35.26
CA GLU A 49 -13.96 -47.07 35.07
C GLU A 49 -12.49 -47.11 35.49
N GLU A 50 -12.13 -47.93 36.48
CA GLU A 50 -10.78 -47.98 37.02
C GLU A 50 -9.79 -48.58 36.01
N LYS A 51 -10.13 -49.72 35.41
CA LYS A 51 -9.30 -50.38 34.40
C LYS A 51 -9.29 -49.67 33.06
N THR A 52 -10.44 -49.15 32.61
CA THR A 52 -10.50 -48.36 31.37
C THR A 52 -9.71 -47.05 31.49
N SER A 53 -9.69 -46.40 32.66
CA SER A 53 -8.85 -45.22 32.93
C SER A 53 -7.36 -45.55 32.90
N LEU A 54 -6.98 -46.73 33.39
CA LEU A 54 -5.60 -47.21 33.37
C LEU A 54 -5.13 -47.52 31.95
N ILE A 55 -5.98 -48.13 31.10
CA ILE A 55 -5.71 -48.27 29.66
C ILE A 55 -5.50 -46.88 29.02
N ARG A 56 -6.38 -45.92 29.30
CA ARG A 56 -6.24 -44.54 28.78
C ARG A 56 -4.94 -43.89 29.22
N LEU A 57 -4.50 -44.11 30.47
CA LEU A 57 -3.27 -43.55 31.00
C LEU A 57 -2.02 -44.11 30.29
N TYR A 58 -1.96 -45.42 30.03
CA TYR A 58 -0.84 -46.04 29.30
C TYR A 58 -0.70 -45.48 27.90
N PHE A 59 -1.81 -45.42 27.15
CA PHE A 59 -1.80 -44.86 25.79
C PHE A 59 -1.51 -43.35 25.80
N LYS A 60 -1.99 -42.61 26.80
CA LYS A 60 -1.60 -41.20 26.99
C LYS A 60 -0.10 -41.06 27.20
N GLN A 61 0.52 -41.90 28.05
CA GLN A 61 1.96 -41.87 28.27
C GLN A 61 2.74 -42.18 26.98
N GLN A 62 2.24 -43.09 26.16
CA GLN A 62 2.83 -43.41 24.84
C GLN A 62 2.69 -42.26 23.84
N THR A 63 1.59 -41.49 23.87
CA THR A 63 1.39 -40.37 22.93
C THR A 63 2.07 -39.07 23.34
N ILE A 64 2.55 -38.91 24.59
CA ILE A 64 3.16 -37.64 25.07
C ILE A 64 4.23 -37.09 24.12
N GLN A 65 5.15 -37.93 23.63
CA GLN A 65 6.23 -37.45 22.76
C GLN A 65 5.73 -37.06 21.38
N LEU A 66 4.82 -37.87 20.81
CA LEU A 66 4.19 -37.57 19.53
C LEU A 66 3.33 -36.30 19.61
N GLU A 67 2.63 -36.07 20.73
CA GLU A 67 1.86 -34.84 20.97
C GLU A 67 2.76 -33.60 21.04
N ARG A 68 3.90 -33.70 21.73
CA ARG A 68 4.91 -32.63 21.78
C ARG A 68 5.51 -32.35 20.40
N GLU A 69 5.89 -33.38 19.68
CA GLU A 69 6.46 -33.24 18.33
C GLU A 69 5.44 -32.59 17.36
N ARG A 70 4.16 -32.98 17.46
CA ARG A 70 3.06 -32.33 16.70
C ARG A 70 2.94 -30.85 17.04
N GLU A 71 3.03 -30.50 18.32
CA GLU A 71 2.93 -29.11 18.79
C GLU A 71 4.12 -28.28 18.31
N GLU A 72 5.35 -28.78 18.46
CA GLU A 72 6.57 -28.10 17.99
C GLU A 72 6.58 -27.88 16.48
N LEU A 73 6.18 -28.89 15.70
CA LEU A 73 6.05 -28.77 14.24
C LEU A 73 4.93 -27.80 13.85
N GLY A 74 3.81 -27.83 14.57
CA GLY A 74 2.70 -26.91 14.38
C GLY A 74 3.09 -25.45 14.66
N GLU A 75 3.81 -25.21 15.74
CA GLU A 75 4.33 -23.89 16.12
C GLU A 75 5.29 -23.36 15.04
N LYS A 76 6.28 -24.16 14.62
CA LYS A 76 7.20 -23.79 13.53
C LYS A 76 6.47 -23.46 12.24
N ILE A 77 5.46 -24.24 11.85
CA ILE A 77 4.63 -23.93 10.67
C ILE A 77 3.84 -22.63 10.86
N GLY A 78 3.35 -22.37 12.07
CA GLY A 78 2.71 -21.11 12.45
C GLY A 78 3.64 -19.90 12.27
N GLU A 79 4.86 -19.99 12.81
CA GLU A 79 5.89 -18.95 12.65
C GLU A 79 6.23 -18.68 11.18
N LEU A 80 6.42 -19.73 10.39
CA LEU A 80 6.69 -19.60 8.96
C LEU A 80 5.52 -18.93 8.22
N ASN A 81 4.27 -19.23 8.60
CA ASN A 81 3.10 -18.56 8.03
C ASN A 81 3.05 -17.08 8.37
N LEU A 82 3.35 -16.69 9.61
CA LEU A 82 3.45 -15.29 10.01
C LEU A 82 4.53 -14.56 9.19
N GLY A 83 5.69 -15.21 9.00
CA GLY A 83 6.76 -14.68 8.14
C GLY A 83 6.31 -14.46 6.69
N ILE A 84 5.59 -15.42 6.11
CA ILE A 84 5.01 -15.30 4.76
C ILE A 84 4.02 -14.13 4.71
N GLU A 85 3.14 -14.01 5.71
CA GLU A 85 2.12 -12.96 5.76
C GLU A 85 2.76 -11.56 5.80
N HIS A 86 3.72 -11.34 6.70
CA HIS A 86 4.43 -10.07 6.81
C HIS A 86 5.12 -9.67 5.50
N MET A 87 5.80 -10.60 4.84
CA MET A 87 6.45 -10.32 3.56
C MET A 87 5.44 -10.10 2.42
N THR A 88 4.33 -10.82 2.42
CA THR A 88 3.27 -10.67 1.41
C THR A 88 2.58 -9.30 1.55
N ASN A 89 2.30 -8.87 2.78
CA ASN A 89 1.77 -7.54 3.06
C ASN A 89 2.75 -6.45 2.59
N ARG A 90 4.05 -6.66 2.82
CA ARG A 90 5.08 -5.73 2.33
C ARG A 90 5.14 -5.66 0.80
N ILE A 91 5.00 -6.78 0.10
CA ILE A 91 4.93 -6.81 -1.36
C ILE A 91 3.72 -6.00 -1.84
N GLU A 92 2.56 -6.17 -1.22
CA GLU A 92 1.34 -5.45 -1.59
C GLU A 92 1.47 -3.94 -1.34
N GLU A 93 2.06 -3.53 -0.21
CA GLU A 93 2.37 -2.12 0.06
C GLU A 93 3.26 -1.50 -1.02
N LEU A 94 4.30 -2.23 -1.46
CA LEU A 94 5.21 -1.76 -2.50
C LEU A 94 4.51 -1.65 -3.85
N ARG A 95 3.66 -2.63 -4.20
CA ARG A 95 2.83 -2.58 -5.42
C ARG A 95 1.90 -1.38 -5.41
N GLN A 96 1.23 -1.12 -4.30
CA GLN A 96 0.39 0.07 -4.16
C GLN A 96 1.17 1.37 -4.31
N LYS A 97 2.41 1.44 -3.79
CA LYS A 97 3.28 2.61 -3.99
C LYS A 97 3.66 2.79 -5.45
N ILE A 98 3.96 1.71 -6.18
CA ILE A 98 4.22 1.74 -7.63
C ILE A 98 2.98 2.28 -8.36
N THR A 99 1.81 1.68 -8.14
CA THR A 99 0.57 2.11 -8.81
C THR A 99 0.20 3.56 -8.50
N ARG A 100 0.39 4.02 -7.26
CA ARG A 100 0.17 5.43 -6.89
C ARG A 100 1.13 6.36 -7.59
N LEU A 101 2.40 5.97 -7.72
CA LEU A 101 3.41 6.77 -8.41
C LEU A 101 3.19 6.81 -9.92
N GLU A 102 2.69 5.72 -10.51
CA GLU A 102 2.30 5.64 -11.93
C GLU A 102 1.03 6.42 -12.24
N ALA A 103 0.06 6.42 -11.32
CA ALA A 103 -1.17 7.19 -11.44
C ALA A 103 -0.97 8.68 -11.13
N ALA A 104 0.14 9.06 -10.47
CA ALA A 104 0.44 10.44 -10.14
C ALA A 104 0.61 11.28 -11.41
N LYS A 105 -0.26 12.27 -11.57
CA LYS A 105 -0.16 13.28 -12.63
C LYS A 105 0.25 14.62 -12.02
N PRO A 106 1.04 15.44 -12.73
CA PRO A 106 1.31 16.81 -12.33
C PRO A 106 0.01 17.62 -12.25
N ASP A 107 -0.07 18.53 -11.28
CA ASP A 107 -1.26 19.33 -11.03
C ASP A 107 -1.43 20.43 -12.10
N GLY A 108 -2.55 20.39 -12.82
CA GLY A 108 -2.96 21.42 -13.79
C GLY A 108 -3.07 20.92 -15.23
N GLU A 109 -3.51 21.80 -16.13
CA GLU A 109 -3.57 21.54 -17.57
C GLU A 109 -2.43 22.26 -18.29
N PRO A 110 -1.77 21.62 -19.27
CA PRO A 110 -0.73 22.27 -20.05
C PRO A 110 -1.37 23.30 -21.01
N HIS A 111 -1.21 24.59 -20.71
CA HIS A 111 -1.65 25.68 -21.59
C HIS A 111 -0.49 26.39 -22.30
N PHE A 112 0.72 25.81 -22.23
CA PHE A 112 1.96 26.39 -22.75
C PHE A 112 1.85 26.98 -24.17
N LEU A 113 1.24 26.27 -25.12
CA LEU A 113 1.10 26.77 -26.50
C LEU A 113 0.23 28.04 -26.58
N LYS A 114 -0.85 28.09 -25.80
CA LYS A 114 -1.75 29.25 -25.73
C LYS A 114 -1.07 30.41 -25.02
N THR A 115 -0.32 30.13 -23.94
CA THR A 115 0.44 31.14 -23.20
C THR A 115 1.54 31.76 -24.07
N VAL A 116 2.31 30.94 -24.80
CA VAL A 116 3.40 31.42 -25.67
C VAL A 116 2.87 32.22 -26.86
N THR A 117 1.82 31.73 -27.53
CA THR A 117 1.21 32.49 -28.65
C THR A 117 0.62 33.82 -28.18
N GLY A 118 -0.02 33.84 -27.01
CA GLY A 118 -0.48 35.08 -26.38
C GLY A 118 0.65 36.04 -26.01
N LEU A 119 1.79 35.53 -25.52
CA LEU A 119 2.97 36.34 -25.20
C LEU A 119 3.58 36.96 -26.46
N ILE A 120 3.70 36.19 -27.55
CA ILE A 120 4.21 36.66 -28.85
C ILE A 120 3.27 37.74 -29.42
N ALA A 121 1.96 37.52 -29.39
CA ALA A 121 0.98 38.50 -29.85
C ALA A 121 1.04 39.79 -29.01
N CYS A 122 1.19 39.65 -27.69
CA CYS A 122 1.37 40.79 -26.79
C CYS A 122 2.65 41.57 -27.09
N LEU A 123 3.75 40.88 -27.40
CA LEU A 123 5.02 41.48 -27.77
C LEU A 123 4.93 42.22 -29.12
N GLY A 124 4.20 41.66 -30.10
CA GLY A 124 3.86 42.33 -31.35
C GLY A 124 3.05 43.62 -31.14
N LEU A 125 2.05 43.58 -30.25
CA LEU A 125 1.25 44.77 -29.88
C LEU A 125 2.10 45.84 -29.18
N LEU A 126 2.99 45.45 -28.28
CA LEU A 126 3.93 46.37 -27.61
C LEU A 126 4.82 47.09 -28.62
N ILE A 127 5.41 46.33 -29.56
CA ILE A 127 6.26 46.90 -30.63
C ILE A 127 5.45 47.83 -31.53
N GLY A 128 4.27 47.39 -31.99
CA GLY A 128 3.40 48.20 -32.84
C GLY A 128 2.97 49.52 -32.19
N THR A 129 2.65 49.48 -30.90
CA THR A 129 2.28 50.67 -30.13
C THR A 129 3.46 51.62 -29.96
N TYR A 130 4.65 51.09 -29.69
CA TYR A 130 5.87 51.91 -29.61
C TYR A 130 6.15 52.62 -30.94
N PHE A 131 6.04 51.94 -32.08
CA PHE A 131 6.21 52.57 -33.39
C PHE A 131 5.15 53.64 -33.67
N LEU A 132 3.90 53.40 -33.28
CA LEU A 132 2.81 54.36 -33.44
C LEU A 132 3.03 55.63 -32.60
N ILE A 133 3.50 55.48 -31.36
CA ILE A 133 3.89 56.60 -30.48
C ILE A 133 5.12 57.32 -31.04
N LEU A 134 6.13 56.57 -31.50
CA LEU A 134 7.34 57.15 -32.08
C LEU A 134 7.02 58.03 -33.29
N GLU A 135 6.20 57.55 -34.22
CA GLU A 135 5.85 58.31 -35.43
C GLU A 135 5.03 59.56 -35.10
N THR A 136 4.10 59.48 -34.13
CA THR A 136 3.28 60.62 -33.72
C THR A 136 4.07 61.71 -32.99
N LEU A 137 5.09 61.35 -32.20
CA LEU A 137 5.93 62.33 -31.47
C LEU A 137 7.15 62.83 -32.26
N LYS A 138 7.55 62.13 -33.34
CA LYS A 138 8.75 62.45 -34.13
C LYS A 138 8.78 63.90 -34.62
N LEU A 139 7.61 64.45 -34.96
CA LEU A 139 7.49 65.82 -35.49
C LEU A 139 7.85 66.91 -34.46
N HIS A 140 7.68 66.63 -33.16
CA HIS A 140 7.82 67.62 -32.08
C HIS A 140 9.08 67.44 -31.23
N PHE A 141 9.59 66.22 -31.06
CA PHE A 141 10.70 65.91 -30.16
C PHE A 141 12.00 65.50 -30.86
N GLY A 142 12.07 65.61 -32.19
CA GLY A 142 13.23 65.16 -32.98
C GLY A 142 13.43 63.63 -32.91
N GLU A 143 14.61 63.12 -33.29
CA GLU A 143 14.95 61.68 -33.25
C GLU A 143 15.12 61.10 -31.82
N ASN A 144 14.67 61.80 -30.76
CA ASN A 144 14.82 61.36 -29.38
C ASN A 144 13.86 60.20 -29.03
N ARG A 145 14.26 58.97 -29.39
CA ARG A 145 13.55 57.70 -29.15
C ARG A 145 13.26 57.39 -27.66
N LEU A 146 13.97 58.04 -26.75
CA LEU A 146 13.79 57.84 -25.30
C LEU A 146 12.44 58.36 -24.79
N ILE A 147 11.92 59.45 -25.38
CA ILE A 147 10.66 60.05 -24.96
C ILE A 147 9.49 59.15 -25.35
N SER A 148 9.47 58.64 -26.58
CA SER A 148 8.45 57.68 -27.04
C SER A 148 8.50 56.38 -26.25
N LEU A 149 9.71 55.89 -25.92
CA LEU A 149 9.89 54.72 -25.07
C LEU A 149 9.33 54.96 -23.66
N GLY A 150 9.62 56.12 -23.05
CA GLY A 150 9.12 56.50 -21.74
C GLY A 150 7.60 56.60 -21.69
N VAL A 151 6.98 57.22 -22.71
CA VAL A 151 5.51 57.32 -22.82
C VAL A 151 4.88 55.94 -23.02
N ALA A 152 5.48 55.08 -23.85
CA ALA A 152 5.00 53.71 -24.04
C ALA A 152 5.09 52.90 -22.73
N LEU A 153 6.24 52.91 -22.06
CA LEU A 153 6.45 52.24 -20.77
C LEU A 153 5.47 52.75 -19.71
N ALA A 154 5.28 54.06 -19.60
CA ALA A 154 4.33 54.65 -18.67
C ALA A 154 2.89 54.14 -18.94
N GLY A 155 2.48 54.07 -20.21
CA GLY A 155 1.15 53.57 -20.57
C GLY A 155 0.94 52.09 -20.23
N PHE A 156 1.95 51.25 -20.42
CA PHE A 156 1.87 49.81 -20.16
C PHE A 156 2.08 49.44 -18.68
N LEU A 157 3.04 50.06 -17.97
CA LEU A 157 3.35 49.73 -16.57
C LEU A 157 2.36 50.31 -15.57
N GLY A 158 1.53 51.29 -15.96
CA GLY A 158 0.50 51.87 -15.09
C GLY A 158 -0.46 50.84 -14.49
N LEU A 159 -0.68 49.74 -15.18
CA LEU A 159 -1.58 48.65 -14.76
C LEU A 159 -0.84 47.48 -14.07
N TYR A 160 0.50 47.48 -14.09
CA TYR A 160 1.31 46.37 -13.59
C TYR A 160 1.40 46.32 -12.06
N HIS A 161 1.39 47.47 -11.38
CA HIS A 161 1.65 47.56 -9.93
C HIS A 161 0.53 46.96 -9.04
N ARG A 162 -0.69 46.77 -9.55
CA ARG A 162 -1.84 46.33 -8.74
C ARG A 162 -2.34 44.92 -9.07
N THR A 163 -2.11 44.44 -10.29
CA THR A 163 -2.51 43.09 -10.72
C THR A 163 -1.71 41.98 -10.03
N THR A 164 -0.48 42.27 -9.59
CA THR A 164 0.36 41.34 -8.80
C THR A 164 -0.06 41.22 -7.33
N MET A 165 -0.83 42.18 -6.79
CA MET A 165 -1.30 42.19 -5.39
C MET A 165 -2.78 41.78 -5.24
N ALA A 166 -3.51 41.62 -6.35
CA ALA A 166 -4.95 41.31 -6.33
C ALA A 166 -5.20 39.79 -6.26
N THR A 167 -4.77 39.16 -5.19
CA THR A 167 -5.36 37.91 -4.69
C THR A 167 -6.35 38.26 -3.58
N ALA A 168 -7.42 38.97 -3.91
CA ALA A 168 -8.51 39.24 -2.99
C ALA A 168 -9.85 39.09 -3.73
N PRO A 169 -10.76 38.22 -3.26
CA PRO A 169 -12.01 37.95 -3.94
C PRO A 169 -12.96 39.15 -3.82
N THR A 170 -13.61 39.46 -4.94
CA THR A 170 -14.95 40.06 -5.03
C THR A 170 -15.24 41.26 -4.11
N THR A 171 -14.73 42.44 -4.45
CA THR A 171 -15.30 43.71 -3.96
C THR A 171 -16.10 44.41 -5.06
N PRO A 172 -17.23 45.06 -4.73
CA PRO A 172 -18.09 45.70 -5.71
C PRO A 172 -17.35 46.83 -6.45
N PHE A 173 -17.71 46.98 -7.72
CA PHE A 173 -17.16 47.92 -8.70
C PHE A 173 -17.02 49.34 -8.13
N SER A 174 -15.83 49.73 -7.69
CA SER A 174 -15.59 51.07 -7.14
C SER A 174 -15.13 51.99 -8.27
N VAL A 175 -15.85 53.10 -8.49
CA VAL A 175 -15.45 54.15 -9.46
C VAL A 175 -14.04 54.66 -9.19
N ARG A 176 -13.63 54.66 -7.90
CA ARG A 176 -12.27 54.98 -7.47
C ARG A 176 -11.23 54.00 -8.03
N GLN A 177 -11.58 52.72 -8.13
CA GLN A 177 -10.74 51.67 -8.70
C GLN A 177 -10.58 51.83 -10.21
N LEU A 178 -11.66 52.17 -10.92
CA LEU A 178 -11.64 52.45 -12.35
C LEU A 178 -10.79 53.69 -12.69
N LEU A 179 -10.86 54.74 -11.86
CA LEU A 179 -10.03 55.94 -11.98
C LEU A 179 -8.55 55.67 -11.69
N THR A 180 -8.23 54.86 -10.69
CA THR A 180 -6.83 54.46 -10.43
C THR A 180 -6.26 53.57 -11.53
N ASP A 181 -7.07 52.66 -12.09
CA ASP A 181 -6.59 51.68 -13.06
C ASP A 181 -6.50 52.30 -14.48
N ALA A 182 -7.39 53.22 -14.84
CA ALA A 182 -7.38 53.89 -16.14
C ALA A 182 -6.62 55.22 -16.14
N GLY A 183 -6.27 55.79 -14.98
CA GLY A 183 -5.71 57.13 -14.87
C GLY A 183 -4.37 57.31 -15.58
N LEU A 184 -3.43 56.37 -15.42
CA LEU A 184 -2.13 56.46 -16.08
C LEU A 184 -2.22 56.20 -17.61
N PRO A 185 -2.91 55.13 -18.08
CA PRO A 185 -3.21 54.94 -19.51
C PRO A 185 -3.86 56.17 -20.16
N PHE A 186 -4.82 56.80 -19.47
CA PHE A 186 -5.51 58.00 -19.93
C PHE A 186 -4.57 59.20 -20.01
N ALA A 187 -3.75 59.45 -18.98
CA ALA A 187 -2.78 60.53 -18.98
C ALA A 187 -1.77 60.37 -20.12
N THR A 188 -1.29 59.15 -20.37
CA THR A 188 -0.36 58.85 -21.46
C THR A 188 -1.00 58.96 -22.84
N SER A 189 -2.22 58.48 -23.04
CA SER A 189 -2.91 58.64 -24.33
C SER A 189 -3.25 60.11 -24.58
N PHE A 190 -3.65 60.86 -23.54
CA PHE A 190 -3.93 62.29 -23.63
C PHE A 190 -2.68 63.10 -23.94
N PHE A 191 -1.53 62.71 -23.40
CA PHE A 191 -0.25 63.32 -23.77
C PHE A 191 0.03 63.17 -25.28
N VAL A 192 -0.12 61.97 -25.83
CA VAL A 192 0.04 61.74 -27.29
C VAL A 192 -1.01 62.51 -28.10
N PHE A 193 -2.24 62.62 -27.60
CA PHE A 193 -3.32 63.38 -28.23
C PHE A 193 -2.99 64.86 -28.43
N ILE A 194 -2.41 65.53 -27.42
CA ILE A 194 -2.05 66.95 -27.50
C ILE A 194 -1.13 67.21 -28.70
N TYR A 195 -0.13 66.35 -28.91
CA TYR A 195 0.82 66.48 -30.00
C TYR A 195 0.26 65.99 -31.35
N ALA A 196 -0.61 64.96 -31.33
CA ALA A 196 -1.31 64.52 -32.54
C ALA A 196 -2.28 65.60 -33.06
N TYR A 197 -2.94 66.33 -32.17
CA TYR A 197 -3.88 67.40 -32.53
C TYR A 197 -3.20 68.59 -33.23
N GLN A 198 -1.92 68.84 -32.90
CA GLN A 198 -1.14 69.91 -33.53
C GLN A 198 -0.68 69.56 -34.96
N THR A 199 -0.64 68.27 -35.31
CA THR A 199 -0.04 67.78 -36.56
C THR A 199 -1.05 67.18 -37.53
N GLN A 200 -2.20 66.71 -37.05
CA GLN A 200 -3.20 65.99 -37.83
C GLN A 200 -4.59 66.61 -37.67
N SER A 201 -5.55 66.17 -38.50
CA SER A 201 -6.94 66.60 -38.36
C SER A 201 -7.51 66.18 -37.01
N ALA A 202 -8.45 66.97 -36.47
CA ALA A 202 -9.06 66.73 -35.16
C ALA A 202 -9.65 65.31 -35.04
N LEU A 203 -10.21 64.78 -36.13
CA LEU A 203 -10.77 63.43 -36.18
C LEU A 203 -9.68 62.34 -36.06
N SER A 204 -8.55 62.51 -36.76
CA SER A 204 -7.44 61.57 -36.70
C SER A 204 -6.76 61.56 -35.33
N ALA A 205 -6.56 62.74 -34.73
CA ALA A 205 -6.01 62.86 -33.39
C ALA A 205 -6.90 62.18 -32.34
N LEU A 206 -8.22 62.39 -32.42
CA LEU A 206 -9.19 61.73 -31.55
C LEU A 206 -9.17 60.19 -31.74
N GLY A 207 -9.01 59.73 -32.97
CA GLY A 207 -8.87 58.31 -33.28
C GLY A 207 -7.63 57.69 -32.63
N ILE A 208 -6.47 58.35 -32.74
CA ILE A 208 -5.21 57.90 -32.11
C ILE A 208 -5.34 57.86 -30.59
N PHE A 209 -5.97 58.87 -29.99
CA PHE A 209 -6.22 58.94 -28.56
C PHE A 209 -7.02 57.74 -28.05
N LEU A 210 -8.20 57.50 -28.64
CA LEU A 210 -9.08 56.40 -28.25
C LEU A 210 -8.39 55.05 -28.48
N PHE A 211 -7.72 54.89 -29.62
CA PHE A 211 -7.00 53.67 -29.95
C PHE A 211 -5.90 53.35 -28.93
N LEU A 212 -5.02 54.31 -28.64
CA LEU A 212 -3.94 54.13 -27.65
C LEU A 212 -4.49 53.86 -26.25
N PHE A 213 -5.55 54.56 -25.86
CA PHE A 213 -6.18 54.37 -24.56
C PHE A 213 -6.69 52.92 -24.37
N PHE A 214 -7.45 52.41 -25.34
CA PHE A 214 -7.95 51.03 -25.29
C PHE A 214 -6.83 50.00 -25.40
N LEU A 215 -5.78 50.29 -26.17
CA LEU A 215 -4.63 49.40 -26.33
C LEU A 215 -3.87 49.27 -25.01
N PHE A 216 -3.57 50.38 -24.33
CA PHE A 216 -2.92 50.37 -23.02
C PHE A 216 -3.75 49.61 -21.98
N LEU A 217 -5.08 49.83 -21.93
CA LEU A 217 -5.98 49.09 -21.03
C LEU A 217 -5.99 47.58 -21.30
N SER A 218 -6.00 47.18 -22.57
CA SER A 218 -6.07 45.77 -22.96
C SER A 218 -4.75 45.05 -22.70
N VAL A 219 -3.64 45.60 -23.18
CA VAL A 219 -2.31 45.00 -23.03
C VAL A 219 -1.85 45.01 -21.57
N GLY A 220 -2.11 46.08 -20.83
CA GLY A 220 -1.74 46.18 -19.41
C GLY A 220 -2.41 45.13 -18.52
N LYS A 221 -3.58 44.61 -18.92
CA LYS A 221 -4.25 43.49 -18.23
C LYS A 221 -3.77 42.12 -18.71
N LEU A 222 -3.38 42.00 -19.97
CA LEU A 222 -2.94 40.74 -20.57
C LEU A 222 -1.56 40.30 -20.06
N ILE A 223 -0.61 41.22 -19.89
CA ILE A 223 0.77 40.89 -19.48
C ILE A 223 0.84 40.13 -18.15
N PRO A 224 0.23 40.59 -17.04
CA PRO A 224 0.27 39.87 -15.76
C PRO A 224 -0.39 38.50 -15.84
N GLY A 225 -1.54 38.40 -16.54
CA GLY A 225 -2.25 37.13 -16.74
C GLY A 225 -1.42 36.10 -17.50
N LEU A 226 -0.79 36.50 -18.61
CA LEU A 226 0.11 35.65 -19.39
C LEU A 226 1.36 35.25 -18.59
N LEU A 227 1.90 36.15 -17.76
CA LEU A 227 3.08 35.85 -16.94
C LEU A 227 2.77 34.84 -15.83
N THR A 228 1.64 34.98 -15.14
CA THR A 228 1.20 34.00 -14.13
C THR A 228 0.89 32.63 -14.75
N ALA A 229 0.29 32.61 -15.95
CA ALA A 229 0.08 31.38 -16.72
C ALA A 229 1.42 30.73 -17.08
N LEU A 230 2.41 31.51 -17.51
CA LEU A 230 3.74 31.00 -17.87
C LEU A 230 4.48 30.44 -16.65
N GLN A 231 4.36 31.09 -15.48
CA GLN A 231 4.91 30.58 -14.22
C GLN A 231 4.26 29.25 -13.83
N ASN A 232 2.93 29.13 -13.97
CA ASN A 232 2.21 27.89 -13.72
C ASN A 232 2.62 26.78 -14.70
N ASP A 233 2.76 27.10 -15.99
CA ASP A 233 3.22 26.16 -17.03
C ASP A 233 4.66 25.68 -16.74
N PHE A 234 5.55 26.57 -16.29
CA PHE A 234 6.92 26.20 -15.90
C PHE A 234 6.94 25.30 -14.67
N ARG A 235 6.08 25.60 -13.67
CA ARG A 235 5.91 24.77 -12.48
C ARG A 235 5.41 23.37 -12.85
N TYR A 236 4.40 23.28 -13.71
CA TYR A 236 3.87 22.02 -14.25
C TYR A 236 4.96 21.19 -14.92
N ARG A 237 5.74 21.80 -15.83
CA ARG A 237 6.85 21.12 -16.51
C ARG A 237 7.94 20.64 -15.55
N ASN A 238 8.27 21.45 -14.55
CA ASN A 238 9.26 21.07 -13.54
C ASN A 238 8.76 19.90 -12.69
N GLN A 239 7.49 19.92 -12.28
CA GLN A 239 6.86 18.80 -11.59
C GLN A 239 6.84 17.53 -12.44
N GLU A 240 6.47 17.63 -13.72
CA GLU A 240 6.47 16.49 -14.64
C GLU A 240 7.86 15.87 -14.78
N LYS A 241 8.90 16.71 -14.94
CA LYS A 241 10.29 16.25 -15.02
C LYS A 241 10.74 15.58 -13.72
N ASN A 242 10.42 16.17 -12.57
CA ASN A 242 10.76 15.61 -11.26
C ASN A 242 10.04 14.28 -11.02
N LEU A 243 8.74 14.19 -11.33
CA LEU A 243 7.97 12.95 -11.26
C LEU A 243 8.59 11.86 -12.13
N LYS A 244 8.91 12.14 -13.41
CA LYS A 244 9.55 11.17 -14.31
C LYS A 244 10.94 10.75 -13.83
N ASN A 245 11.72 11.68 -13.30
CA ASN A 245 13.06 11.43 -12.79
C ASN A 245 13.05 10.60 -11.50
N GLU A 246 12.06 10.79 -10.63
CA GLU A 246 11.90 10.01 -9.41
C GLU A 246 11.22 8.67 -9.65
N GLN A 247 10.28 8.60 -10.60
CA GLN A 247 9.51 7.41 -10.90
C GLN A 247 10.41 6.26 -11.33
N LYS A 248 11.24 6.45 -12.36
CA LYS A 248 12.08 5.37 -12.91
C LYS A 248 12.98 4.67 -11.87
N PRO A 249 13.80 5.38 -11.08
CA PRO A 249 14.68 4.72 -10.11
C PRO A 249 13.88 4.11 -8.94
N LYS A 250 12.80 4.78 -8.48
CA LYS A 250 11.99 4.27 -7.36
C LYS A 250 11.20 3.03 -7.75
N THR A 251 10.58 3.00 -8.93
CA THR A 251 9.86 1.82 -9.41
C THR A 251 10.81 0.65 -9.61
N VAL A 252 11.99 0.85 -10.21
CA VAL A 252 12.99 -0.21 -10.36
C VAL A 252 13.48 -0.71 -9.00
N ALA A 253 13.73 0.18 -8.04
CA ALA A 253 14.15 -0.22 -6.69
C ALA A 253 13.07 -1.04 -5.97
N TRP A 254 11.80 -0.59 -6.03
CA TRP A 254 10.68 -1.31 -5.41
C TRP A 254 10.38 -2.63 -6.12
N GLU A 255 10.50 -2.71 -7.44
CA GLU A 255 10.34 -3.95 -8.19
C GLU A 255 11.42 -4.98 -7.81
N ASN A 256 12.67 -4.53 -7.64
CA ASN A 256 13.76 -5.38 -7.16
C ASN A 256 13.50 -5.87 -5.72
N GLU A 257 12.98 -5.01 -4.84
CA GLU A 257 12.59 -5.40 -3.47
C GLU A 257 11.43 -6.42 -3.49
N ILE A 258 10.42 -6.22 -4.34
CA ILE A 258 9.30 -7.17 -4.54
C ILE A 258 9.84 -8.53 -5.01
N ASN A 259 10.71 -8.56 -6.01
CA ASN A 259 11.29 -9.79 -6.53
C ASN A 259 12.08 -10.53 -5.44
N LEU A 260 12.90 -9.82 -4.68
CA LEU A 260 13.68 -10.39 -3.58
C LEU A 260 12.76 -10.95 -2.48
N LEU A 261 11.72 -10.21 -2.09
CA LEU A 261 10.74 -10.69 -1.11
C LEU A 261 9.97 -11.91 -1.63
N THR A 262 9.62 -11.95 -2.91
CA THR A 262 8.92 -13.08 -3.53
C THR A 262 9.79 -14.34 -3.48
N ILE A 263 11.07 -14.24 -3.85
CA ILE A 263 12.03 -15.35 -3.75
C ILE A 263 12.13 -15.86 -2.30
N ARG A 264 12.17 -14.94 -1.31
CA ARG A 264 12.20 -15.33 0.11
C ARG A 264 10.92 -16.02 0.57
N VAL A 265 9.75 -15.52 0.16
CA VAL A 265 8.45 -16.16 0.44
C VAL A 265 8.44 -17.58 -0.12
N ASP A 266 8.89 -17.77 -1.35
CA ASP A 266 8.95 -19.11 -1.95
C ASP A 266 9.94 -20.03 -1.24
N ALA A 267 11.09 -19.53 -0.79
CA ALA A 267 12.01 -20.29 0.04
C ALA A 267 11.37 -20.75 1.36
N ILE A 268 10.64 -19.88 2.06
CA ILE A 268 9.92 -20.24 3.29
C ILE A 268 8.80 -21.25 3.00
N ARG A 269 8.10 -21.12 1.87
CA ARG A 269 7.10 -22.11 1.46
C ARG A 269 7.72 -23.49 1.28
N VAL A 270 8.90 -23.59 0.66
CA VAL A 270 9.62 -24.86 0.53
C VAL A 270 9.97 -25.45 1.90
N GLN A 271 10.45 -24.63 2.84
CA GLN A 271 10.71 -25.08 4.22
C GLN A 271 9.43 -25.60 4.89
N LYS A 272 8.31 -24.87 4.76
CA LYS A 272 7.01 -25.30 5.28
C LYS A 272 6.57 -26.64 4.68
N TRP A 273 6.77 -26.84 3.38
CA TRP A 273 6.45 -28.12 2.71
C TRP A 273 7.27 -29.29 3.26
N GLN A 274 8.55 -29.06 3.60
CA GLN A 274 9.40 -30.07 4.21
C GLN A 274 8.93 -30.47 5.62
N LEU A 275 8.30 -29.56 6.37
CA LEU A 275 7.74 -29.83 7.70
C LEU A 275 6.35 -30.46 7.67
N LEU A 276 5.62 -30.38 6.56
CA LEU A 276 4.28 -30.97 6.44
C LEU A 276 4.32 -32.50 6.47
N THR A 277 5.32 -33.10 5.81
CA THR A 277 5.51 -34.55 5.78
C THR A 277 5.73 -35.17 7.17
N PRO A 278 6.67 -34.68 8.01
CA PRO A 278 6.84 -35.20 9.36
C PRO A 278 5.61 -34.91 10.24
N LEU A 279 4.94 -33.76 10.09
CA LEU A 279 3.72 -33.48 10.83
C LEU A 279 2.61 -34.50 10.51
N ASN A 280 2.36 -34.77 9.23
CA ASN A 280 1.36 -35.76 8.81
C ASN A 280 1.70 -37.16 9.32
N ARG A 281 2.99 -37.51 9.38
CA ARG A 281 3.44 -38.79 9.93
C ARG A 281 3.12 -38.88 11.42
N VAL A 282 3.52 -37.88 12.21
CA VAL A 282 3.25 -37.83 13.65
C VAL A 282 1.75 -37.85 13.93
N GLU A 283 0.96 -37.12 13.15
CA GLU A 283 -0.50 -37.11 13.27
C GLU A 283 -1.13 -38.47 12.94
N SER A 284 -0.62 -39.16 11.91
CA SER A 284 -1.03 -40.52 11.59
C SER A 284 -0.66 -41.51 12.70
N GLU A 285 0.53 -41.41 13.29
CA GLU A 285 0.99 -42.27 14.38
C GLU A 285 0.17 -42.02 15.67
N LEU A 286 -0.14 -40.76 15.98
CA LEU A 286 -1.08 -40.39 17.06
C LEU A 286 -2.47 -40.96 16.82
N SER A 287 -3.00 -40.80 15.61
CA SER A 287 -4.33 -41.29 15.24
C SER A 287 -4.40 -42.82 15.34
N HIS A 288 -3.38 -43.52 14.85
CA HIS A 288 -3.27 -44.98 14.97
C HIS A 288 -3.24 -45.43 16.44
N THR A 289 -2.43 -44.79 17.26
CA THR A 289 -2.28 -45.11 18.70
C THR A 289 -3.58 -44.86 19.46
N ASN A 290 -4.24 -43.72 19.20
CA ASN A 290 -5.55 -43.41 19.78
C ASN A 290 -6.65 -44.37 19.31
N THR A 291 -6.66 -44.74 18.02
CA THR A 291 -7.62 -45.71 17.49
C THR A 291 -7.43 -47.08 18.13
N ARG A 292 -6.17 -47.52 18.30
CA ARG A 292 -5.85 -48.77 18.99
C ARG A 292 -6.33 -48.74 20.45
N ARG A 293 -6.07 -47.65 21.17
CA ARG A 293 -6.59 -47.45 22.54
C ARG A 293 -8.11 -47.63 22.57
N ASP A 294 -8.82 -46.94 21.68
CA ASP A 294 -10.28 -46.94 21.68
C ASP A 294 -10.86 -48.31 21.34
N LEU A 295 -10.22 -49.05 20.42
CA LEU A 295 -10.57 -50.43 20.11
C LEU A 295 -10.39 -51.36 21.31
N LEU A 296 -9.26 -51.27 22.03
CA LEU A 296 -9.00 -52.11 23.21
C LEU A 296 -9.97 -51.78 24.35
N ILE A 297 -10.30 -50.51 24.55
CA ILE A 297 -11.31 -50.09 25.53
C ILE A 297 -12.68 -50.67 25.16
N GLN A 298 -13.11 -50.55 23.90
CA GLN A 298 -14.39 -51.10 23.47
C GLN A 298 -14.44 -52.63 23.62
N LEU A 299 -13.34 -53.32 23.29
CA LEU A 299 -13.25 -54.76 23.49
C LEU A 299 -13.42 -55.13 24.96
N PHE A 300 -12.68 -54.45 25.84
CA PHE A 300 -12.76 -54.63 27.29
C PHE A 300 -14.16 -54.36 27.83
N GLU A 301 -14.78 -53.25 27.43
CA GLU A 301 -16.13 -52.86 27.86
C GLU A 301 -17.19 -53.89 27.42
N ASN A 302 -17.10 -54.40 26.19
CA ASN A 302 -18.04 -55.38 25.67
C ASN A 302 -17.97 -56.70 26.45
N GLU A 303 -16.77 -57.24 26.68
CA GLU A 303 -16.60 -58.50 27.43
C GLU A 303 -16.94 -58.34 28.91
N PHE A 304 -16.57 -57.21 29.53
CA PHE A 304 -16.96 -56.90 30.91
C PHE A 304 -18.49 -56.92 31.08
N ASN A 305 -19.21 -56.27 30.17
CA ASN A 305 -20.68 -56.21 30.21
C ASN A 305 -21.30 -57.59 29.96
N LEU A 306 -20.73 -58.40 29.06
CA LEU A 306 -21.14 -59.78 28.83
C LEU A 306 -21.00 -60.60 30.12
N ALA A 307 -19.82 -60.61 30.73
CA ALA A 307 -19.53 -61.36 31.95
C ALA A 307 -20.41 -60.91 33.12
N ARG A 308 -20.64 -59.61 33.27
CA ARG A 308 -21.57 -59.06 34.26
C ARG A 308 -23.01 -59.55 34.05
N SER A 309 -23.48 -59.56 32.81
CA SER A 309 -24.81 -60.06 32.47
C SER A 309 -24.98 -61.56 32.73
N LEU A 310 -23.89 -62.34 32.59
CA LEU A 310 -23.86 -63.77 32.90
C LEU A 310 -23.84 -64.01 34.41
N ARG A 311 -23.06 -63.25 35.18
CA ARG A 311 -23.07 -63.30 36.65
C ARG A 311 -24.46 -63.07 37.20
N ASP A 312 -25.15 -62.04 36.71
CA ASP A 312 -26.50 -61.69 37.16
C ASP A 312 -27.54 -62.81 36.86
N ARG A 313 -27.18 -63.81 36.02
CA ARG A 313 -27.99 -64.99 35.68
C ARG A 313 -27.53 -66.30 36.33
N LEU A 314 -26.35 -66.34 36.95
CA LEU A 314 -25.73 -67.55 37.51
C LEU A 314 -25.82 -67.56 39.06
N SER A 315 -25.93 -68.76 39.65
CA SER A 315 -25.93 -68.90 41.12
C SER A 315 -24.52 -68.79 41.71
N GLU A 316 -24.38 -68.27 42.94
CA GLU A 316 -23.07 -68.07 43.61
C GLU A 316 -22.19 -69.33 43.71
N HIS A 317 -22.81 -70.52 43.68
CA HIS A 317 -22.11 -71.80 43.73
C HIS A 317 -21.47 -72.18 42.37
N GLN A 318 -22.06 -71.72 41.26
CA GLN A 318 -21.53 -71.93 39.90
C GLN A 318 -20.43 -70.91 39.59
N ILE A 319 -20.59 -69.67 40.05
CA ILE A 319 -19.58 -68.60 39.90
C ILE A 319 -18.28 -69.01 40.59
N ARG A 320 -18.36 -69.56 41.82
CA ARG A 320 -17.17 -70.06 42.54
C ARG A 320 -16.49 -71.24 41.88
N ALA A 321 -17.23 -72.09 41.16
CA ALA A 321 -16.65 -73.23 40.46
C ALA A 321 -15.87 -72.81 39.19
N ILE A 322 -16.33 -71.77 38.50
CA ILE A 322 -15.68 -71.23 37.28
C ILE A 322 -14.41 -70.45 37.64
N VAL A 323 -14.47 -69.60 38.67
CA VAL A 323 -13.30 -68.81 39.14
C VAL A 323 -12.21 -69.69 39.77
N ALA A 324 -12.55 -70.90 40.23
CA ALA A 324 -11.60 -71.84 40.84
C ALA A 324 -11.03 -72.88 39.84
N SER A 325 -11.49 -72.88 38.59
CA SER A 325 -11.08 -73.85 37.56
C SER A 325 -10.07 -73.33 36.54
N GLU A 326 -9.61 -72.09 36.69
CA GLU A 326 -8.45 -71.50 36.01
C GLU A 326 -7.26 -71.39 36.97
#